data_AF-A0A2E3TVN9-F1
#
_entry.id   AF-A0A2E3TVN9-F1
#
_cell.length_a   1.000
_cell.length_b   1.000
_cell.length_c   1.000
_cell.angle_alpha   90.00
_cell.angle_beta   90.00
_cell.angle_gamma   90.00
#
_symmetry.space_group_name_H-M   'P 1'
#
loop_
_entity.id
_entity.type
_entity.pdbx_description
1 polymer ?
#
loop_
_entity_poly.entity_id
_entity_poly.type
_entity_poly.pdbx_seq_one_letter_code
_entity_poly.pdbx_strand_id
1 'polypeptide(L)'
;MEVTPVQSVAVFGWWAQPRSVVAWEDIKKLNVSWRCLRDKYGFSSEQLSKVQPDKQEWVKRGALTLHDMPDMLVFPVNPFVDLGADIAEVWSMQWPVELLAQMDVTFEHMRARGLSAQLMRHFAIPLSGWQKLKLKIGDLEEWSDDYVEAVFSLERHELCDILNSYSVCTQL
;
A
#
# COMPACT_ATOMS: atom_id res chain seq x y z
N MET A 1 -2.07 22.64 -7.37
CA MET A 1 -0.93 23.52 -7.70
C MET A 1 -0.26 22.89 -8.90
N GLU A 2 -0.46 23.42 -10.11
CA GLU A 2 0.18 22.90 -11.32
C GLU A 2 1.64 23.34 -11.35
N VAL A 3 2.54 22.39 -11.56
CA VAL A 3 3.99 22.61 -11.51
C VAL A 3 4.53 22.49 -12.92
N THR A 4 4.72 23.63 -13.57
CA THR A 4 5.36 23.74 -14.89
C THR A 4 6.90 23.78 -14.74
N PRO A 5 7.69 23.52 -15.81
CA PRO A 5 9.16 23.40 -15.75
C PRO A 5 9.92 24.67 -15.30
N VAL A 6 9.21 25.78 -15.08
CA VAL A 6 9.76 27.06 -14.65
C VAL A 6 8.93 27.57 -13.48
N GLN A 7 9.07 26.95 -12.31
CA GLN A 7 8.58 27.51 -11.05
C GLN A 7 9.73 27.64 -10.06
N SER A 8 10.16 28.87 -9.85
CA SER A 8 10.97 29.27 -8.69
C SER A 8 10.09 29.12 -7.45
N VAL A 9 10.21 28.00 -6.75
CA VAL A 9 9.61 27.85 -5.43
C VAL A 9 10.44 28.68 -4.46
N ALA A 10 10.04 29.94 -4.23
CA ALA A 10 10.57 30.74 -3.15
C ALA A 10 10.05 30.18 -1.82
N VAL A 11 10.62 29.08 -1.35
CA VAL A 11 10.45 28.65 0.05
C VAL A 11 11.29 29.59 0.91
N PHE A 12 10.71 30.75 1.26
CA PHE A 12 11.34 31.69 2.19
C PHE A 12 11.64 30.97 3.52
N GLY A 13 12.93 30.83 3.84
CA GLY A 13 13.40 30.28 5.12
C GLY A 13 14.07 28.91 5.09
N TRP A 14 14.09 28.20 3.95
CA TRP A 14 14.78 26.89 3.84
C TRP A 14 16.27 27.01 3.55
N TRP A 15 16.63 27.99 2.73
CA TRP A 15 17.97 28.15 2.19
C TRP A 15 18.41 29.58 2.40
N ALA A 16 19.71 29.76 2.69
CA ALA A 16 20.33 31.08 2.73
C ALA A 16 20.27 31.82 1.37
N GLN A 17 19.92 31.11 0.29
CA GLN A 17 19.76 31.65 -1.06
C GLN A 17 18.56 30.99 -1.77
N PRO A 18 17.80 31.74 -2.60
CA PRO A 18 16.70 31.17 -3.37
C PRO A 18 17.22 30.11 -4.34
N ARG A 19 16.59 28.93 -4.32
CA ARG A 19 16.91 27.81 -5.23
C ARG A 19 15.70 27.53 -6.12
N SER A 20 15.96 27.25 -7.40
CA SER A 20 14.93 26.84 -8.37
C SER A 20 14.67 25.34 -8.37
N VAL A 21 15.57 24.55 -7.76
CA VAL A 21 15.50 23.09 -7.74
C VAL A 21 15.67 22.60 -6.31
N VAL A 22 14.82 21.64 -5.92
CA VAL A 22 14.94 20.92 -4.65
C VAL A 22 15.64 19.59 -4.93
N ALA A 23 16.79 19.38 -4.31
CA ALA A 23 17.53 18.13 -4.42
C ALA A 23 17.23 17.20 -3.25
N TRP A 24 17.39 15.88 -3.44
CA TRP A 24 17.26 14.93 -2.33
C TRP A 24 18.22 15.23 -1.18
N GLU A 25 19.48 15.60 -1.49
CA GLU A 25 20.50 15.97 -0.48
C GLU A 25 20.07 17.08 0.47
N ASP A 26 19.27 18.02 -0.04
CA ASP A 26 18.77 19.16 0.69
C ASP A 26 17.72 18.71 1.73
N ILE A 27 16.79 17.84 1.32
CA ILE A 27 15.80 17.21 2.20
C ILE A 27 16.50 16.41 3.31
N LYS A 28 17.55 15.66 2.95
CA LYS A 28 18.33 14.87 3.91
C LYS A 28 19.01 15.73 4.97
N LYS A 29 19.58 16.86 4.59
CA LYS A 29 20.24 17.79 5.52
C LYS A 29 19.26 18.44 6.50
N LEU A 30 18.04 18.73 6.03
CA LEU A 30 17.00 19.33 6.86
C LEU A 30 16.30 18.33 7.77
N ASN A 31 16.52 17.02 7.56
CA ASN A 31 15.92 15.93 8.35
C ASN A 31 14.38 16.05 8.45
N VAL A 32 13.72 16.43 7.35
CA VAL A 32 12.27 16.60 7.29
C VAL A 32 11.59 15.30 6.83
N SER A 33 10.47 14.96 7.45
CA SER A 33 9.67 13.78 7.08
C SER A 33 8.79 14.03 5.86
N TRP A 34 8.30 12.95 5.23
CA TRP A 34 7.31 13.00 4.15
C TRP A 34 6.11 13.88 4.52
N ARG A 35 5.49 13.62 5.68
CA ARG A 35 4.33 14.40 6.15
C ARG A 35 4.65 15.88 6.33
N CYS A 36 5.85 16.22 6.79
CA CYS A 36 6.29 17.61 6.90
C CYS A 36 6.35 18.29 5.52
N LEU A 37 6.90 17.59 4.51
CA LEU A 37 6.94 18.04 3.11
C LEU A 37 5.54 18.26 2.52
N ARG A 38 4.61 17.36 2.80
CA ARG A 38 3.21 17.47 2.35
C ARG A 38 2.49 18.62 3.06
N ASP A 39 2.44 18.60 4.39
CA ASP A 39 1.54 19.45 5.18
C ASP A 39 2.05 20.88 5.34
N LYS A 40 3.35 21.05 5.61
CA LYS A 40 3.92 22.37 5.91
C LYS A 40 4.44 23.09 4.67
N TYR A 41 4.91 22.32 3.68
CA TYR A 41 5.59 22.87 2.52
C TYR A 41 4.80 22.71 1.22
N GLY A 42 3.67 21.99 1.26
CA GLY A 42 2.72 21.91 0.16
C GLY A 42 3.22 21.13 -1.05
N PHE A 43 4.23 20.27 -0.89
CA PHE A 43 4.64 19.38 -1.97
C PHE A 43 3.54 18.35 -2.25
N SER A 44 3.29 18.06 -3.52
CA SER A 44 2.48 16.92 -3.93
C SER A 44 3.29 15.62 -3.92
N SER A 45 2.61 14.49 -3.83
CA SER A 45 3.20 13.15 -3.97
C SER A 45 4.02 13.00 -5.25
N GLU A 46 3.52 13.52 -6.36
CA GLU A 46 4.14 13.43 -7.69
C GLU A 46 5.39 14.31 -7.81
N GLN A 47 5.44 15.42 -7.07
CA GLN A 47 6.66 16.22 -6.99
C GLN A 47 7.73 15.48 -6.18
N LEU A 48 7.35 14.88 -5.05
CA LEU A 48 8.28 14.15 -4.20
C LEU A 48 8.81 12.88 -4.90
N SER A 49 8.01 12.22 -5.74
CA SER A 49 8.48 11.11 -6.58
C SER A 49 9.47 11.52 -7.66
N LYS A 50 9.43 12.76 -8.14
CA LYS A 50 10.48 13.31 -9.00
C LYS A 50 11.76 13.64 -8.24
N VAL A 51 11.64 14.13 -7.00
CA VAL A 51 12.80 14.48 -6.17
C VAL A 51 13.57 13.23 -5.72
N GLN A 52 12.85 12.19 -5.32
CA GLN A 52 13.43 10.90 -4.98
C GLN A 52 12.50 9.77 -5.46
N PRO A 53 12.83 9.09 -6.57
CA PRO A 53 12.02 8.00 -7.11
C PRO A 53 12.12 6.70 -6.31
N ASP A 54 13.15 6.52 -5.48
CA ASP A 54 13.30 5.30 -4.68
C ASP A 54 12.42 5.35 -3.41
N LYS A 55 11.42 4.47 -3.36
CA LYS A 55 10.53 4.32 -2.20
C LYS A 55 11.29 3.88 -0.94
N GLN A 56 12.36 3.10 -1.06
CA GLN A 56 13.11 2.60 0.07
C GLN A 56 13.86 3.72 0.81
N GLU A 57 14.29 4.74 0.08
CA GLU A 57 14.87 5.94 0.70
C GLU A 57 13.85 6.70 1.54
N TRP A 58 12.60 6.77 1.07
CA TRP A 58 11.49 7.35 1.83
C TRP A 58 11.12 6.51 3.05
N VAL A 59 11.15 5.18 2.96
CA VAL A 59 10.90 4.28 4.09
C VAL A 59 12.01 4.35 5.15
N LYS A 60 13.28 4.39 4.72
CA LYS A 60 14.43 4.45 5.65
C LYS A 60 14.54 5.76 6.40
N ARG A 61 14.19 6.88 5.74
CA ARG A 61 14.34 8.24 6.31
C ARG A 61 13.05 8.84 6.82
N GLY A 62 11.99 8.65 6.04
CA GLY A 62 10.69 9.15 6.41
C GLY A 62 10.25 8.35 7.62
N ALA A 63 9.89 9.04 8.69
CA ALA A 63 8.99 8.50 9.71
C ALA A 63 7.61 8.24 9.06
N LEU A 64 7.59 7.40 8.03
CA LEU A 64 6.41 6.95 7.32
C LEU A 64 5.68 6.04 8.28
N THR A 65 4.43 6.41 8.50
CA THR A 65 3.49 5.64 9.28
C THR A 65 2.45 5.06 8.34
N LEU A 66 1.66 4.10 8.82
CA LEU A 66 0.55 3.55 8.04
C LEU A 66 -0.38 4.66 7.52
N HIS A 67 -0.64 5.69 8.31
CA HIS A 67 -1.48 6.83 7.90
C HIS A 67 -0.98 7.58 6.66
N ASP A 68 0.31 7.49 6.33
CA ASP A 68 0.88 8.16 5.15
C ASP A 68 0.73 7.31 3.87
N MET A 69 0.40 6.02 3.99
CA MET A 69 0.36 5.08 2.87
C MET A 69 -0.63 5.46 1.75
N PRO A 70 -1.87 5.90 2.04
CA PRO A 70 -2.80 6.30 0.99
C PRO A 70 -2.28 7.47 0.14
N ASP A 71 -1.47 8.34 0.74
CA ASP A 71 -0.84 9.48 0.08
C ASP A 71 0.44 9.11 -0.67
N MET A 72 0.99 7.94 -0.36
CA MET A 72 2.21 7.40 -0.93
C MET A 72 1.95 6.58 -2.17
N LEU A 73 0.72 6.37 -2.65
CA LEU A 73 0.37 5.47 -3.78
C LEU A 73 1.16 5.70 -5.08
N VAL A 74 1.73 6.89 -5.28
CA VAL A 74 2.71 7.15 -6.36
C VAL A 74 3.95 6.26 -6.27
N PHE A 75 4.17 5.69 -5.09
CA PHE A 75 5.06 4.59 -4.78
C PHE A 75 4.21 3.46 -4.17
N PRO A 76 4.17 2.26 -4.76
CA PRO A 76 3.48 1.14 -4.13
C PRO A 76 4.31 0.66 -2.91
N VAL A 77 4.19 1.35 -1.79
CA VAL A 77 4.76 0.97 -0.50
C VAL A 77 3.84 -0.07 0.12
N ASN A 78 4.38 -1.24 0.37
CA ASN A 78 3.63 -2.34 0.94
C ASN A 78 3.75 -2.30 2.47
N PRO A 79 2.65 -2.20 3.23
CA PRO A 79 2.69 -2.06 4.68
C PRO A 79 3.36 -3.26 5.39
N PHE A 80 3.24 -4.47 4.85
CA PHE A 80 3.79 -5.68 5.44
C PHE A 80 5.27 -5.88 5.11
N VAL A 81 5.68 -5.54 3.89
CA VAL A 81 7.05 -5.76 3.40
C VAL A 81 7.95 -4.58 3.75
N ASP A 82 7.49 -3.36 3.48
CA ASP A 82 8.32 -2.15 3.58
C ASP A 82 8.26 -1.53 4.99
N LEU A 83 7.08 -1.47 5.62
CA LEU A 83 6.92 -0.91 6.97
C LEU A 83 6.96 -1.95 8.09
N GLY A 84 6.87 -3.24 7.73
CA GLY A 84 6.89 -4.32 8.69
C GLY A 84 5.68 -4.36 9.62
N ALA A 85 4.55 -3.79 9.20
CA ALA A 85 3.33 -3.76 9.99
C ALA A 85 2.77 -5.17 10.25
N ASP A 86 2.02 -5.31 11.33
CA ASP A 86 1.25 -6.51 11.62
C ASP A 86 -0.17 -6.44 11.01
N ILE A 87 -0.87 -7.57 11.03
CA ILE A 87 -2.23 -7.67 10.46
C ILE A 87 -3.25 -6.83 11.25
N ALA A 88 -3.07 -6.65 12.55
CA ALA A 88 -3.98 -5.90 13.41
C ALA A 88 -3.84 -4.40 13.20
N GLU A 89 -2.61 -3.91 13.01
CA GLU A 89 -2.31 -2.54 12.63
C GLU A 89 -2.95 -2.19 11.28
N VAL A 90 -2.73 -3.00 10.24
CA VAL A 90 -3.35 -2.78 8.92
C VAL A 90 -4.87 -2.90 9.00
N TRP A 91 -5.41 -3.81 9.80
CA TRP A 91 -6.84 -3.94 10.03
C TRP A 91 -7.44 -2.70 10.70
N SER A 92 -6.75 -2.12 11.70
CA SER A 92 -7.19 -0.91 12.40
C SER A 92 -7.32 0.31 11.50
N MET A 93 -6.60 0.31 10.36
CA MET A 93 -6.69 1.37 9.35
C MET A 93 -7.97 1.34 8.52
N GLN A 94 -8.71 0.23 8.53
CA GLN A 94 -9.98 0.05 7.82
C GLN A 94 -9.90 0.40 6.31
N TRP A 95 -8.77 0.08 5.66
CA TRP A 95 -8.60 0.36 4.24
C TRP A 95 -9.47 -0.53 3.36
N PRO A 96 -10.04 0.03 2.27
CA PRO A 96 -10.75 -0.78 1.29
C PRO A 96 -9.78 -1.71 0.56
N VAL A 97 -10.30 -2.82 0.06
CA VAL A 97 -9.50 -3.85 -0.62
C VAL A 97 -8.80 -3.31 -1.86
N GLU A 98 -9.43 -2.37 -2.57
CA GLU A 98 -8.86 -1.68 -3.72
C GLU A 98 -7.58 -0.94 -3.37
N LEU A 99 -7.55 -0.30 -2.19
CA LEU A 99 -6.39 0.44 -1.72
C LEU A 99 -5.26 -0.49 -1.33
N LEU A 100 -5.58 -1.59 -0.63
CA LEU A 100 -4.61 -2.65 -0.32
C LEU A 100 -3.99 -3.23 -1.60
N ALA A 101 -4.81 -3.49 -2.61
CA ALA A 101 -4.33 -3.99 -3.90
C ALA A 101 -3.42 -2.98 -4.62
N GLN A 102 -3.72 -1.68 -4.56
CA GLN A 102 -2.85 -0.62 -5.11
C GLN A 102 -1.50 -0.51 -4.38
N MET A 103 -1.45 -0.89 -3.11
CA MET A 103 -0.21 -1.00 -2.31
C MET A 103 0.55 -2.32 -2.54
N ASP A 104 0.13 -3.11 -3.53
CA ASP A 104 0.67 -4.45 -3.83
C ASP A 104 0.60 -5.41 -2.62
N VAL A 105 -0.42 -5.25 -1.78
CA VAL A 105 -0.74 -6.23 -0.72
C VAL A 105 -1.34 -7.47 -1.37
N THR A 106 -0.90 -8.63 -0.89
CA THR A 106 -1.37 -9.94 -1.37
C THR A 106 -1.82 -10.77 -0.18
N PHE A 107 -2.61 -11.82 -0.47
CA PHE A 107 -3.03 -12.81 0.51
C PHE A 107 -1.83 -13.44 1.23
N GLU A 108 -0.78 -13.79 0.48
CA GLU A 108 0.45 -14.35 1.05
C GLU A 108 1.12 -13.39 2.04
N HIS A 109 1.17 -12.08 1.75
CA HIS A 109 1.71 -11.09 2.69
C HIS A 109 0.91 -11.06 4.00
N MET A 110 -0.43 -11.09 3.90
CA MET A 110 -1.30 -11.11 5.07
C MET A 110 -1.15 -12.41 5.87
N ARG A 111 -1.09 -13.56 5.18
CA ARG A 111 -0.89 -14.89 5.79
C ARG A 111 0.45 -14.96 6.53
N ALA A 112 1.53 -14.48 5.93
CA ALA A 112 2.85 -14.40 6.55
C ALA A 112 2.87 -13.53 7.82
N ARG A 113 1.90 -12.62 7.98
CA ARG A 113 1.75 -11.71 9.12
C ARG A 113 0.64 -12.10 10.09
N GLY A 114 0.16 -13.35 10.00
CA GLY A 114 -0.77 -13.93 10.97
C GLY A 114 -2.23 -13.97 10.53
N LEU A 115 -2.55 -13.67 9.26
CA LEU A 115 -3.90 -13.91 8.75
C LEU A 115 -4.23 -15.41 8.81
N SER A 116 -5.32 -15.73 9.51
CA SER A 116 -5.88 -17.08 9.63
C SER A 116 -7.32 -17.11 9.11
N ALA A 117 -7.84 -18.32 8.83
CA ALA A 117 -9.23 -18.49 8.40
C ALA A 117 -10.24 -17.87 9.39
N GLN A 118 -9.96 -17.95 10.68
CA GLN A 118 -10.80 -17.34 11.71
C GLN A 118 -10.80 -15.81 11.61
N LEU A 119 -9.62 -15.20 11.41
CA LEU A 119 -9.54 -13.75 11.19
C LEU A 119 -10.27 -13.35 9.92
N MET A 120 -10.11 -14.08 8.82
CA MET A 120 -10.77 -13.77 7.55
C MET A 120 -12.29 -13.67 7.63
N ARG A 121 -12.94 -14.46 8.50
CA ARG A 121 -14.39 -14.34 8.76
C ARG A 121 -14.77 -12.95 9.28
N HIS A 122 -13.88 -12.29 10.01
CA HIS A 122 -14.08 -10.93 10.52
C HIS A 122 -13.75 -9.84 9.50
N PHE A 123 -12.98 -10.15 8.46
CA PHE A 123 -12.60 -9.19 7.43
C PHE A 123 -13.79 -8.71 6.59
N ALA A 124 -14.86 -9.52 6.50
CA ALA A 124 -16.05 -9.25 5.68
C ALA A 124 -15.71 -8.87 4.21
N ILE A 125 -14.55 -9.31 3.71
CA ILE A 125 -14.13 -9.11 2.33
C ILE A 125 -14.82 -10.16 1.46
N PRO A 126 -15.53 -9.76 0.39
CA PRO A 126 -16.13 -10.71 -0.55
C PRO A 126 -15.03 -11.46 -1.33
N LEU A 127 -15.38 -12.62 -1.91
CA LEU A 127 -14.46 -13.43 -2.71
C LEU A 127 -13.75 -12.61 -3.81
N SER A 128 -14.46 -11.71 -4.48
CA SER A 128 -13.88 -10.82 -5.50
C SER A 128 -12.79 -9.89 -4.95
N GLY A 129 -12.91 -9.47 -3.69
CA GLY A 129 -11.87 -8.71 -3.00
C GLY A 129 -10.64 -9.58 -2.70
N TRP A 130 -10.85 -10.81 -2.21
CA TRP A 130 -9.75 -11.74 -2.01
C TRP A 130 -9.02 -12.10 -3.32
N GLN A 131 -9.74 -12.19 -4.44
CA GLN A 131 -9.14 -12.34 -5.76
C GLN A 131 -8.25 -11.15 -6.14
N LYS A 132 -8.67 -9.90 -5.85
CA LYS A 132 -7.82 -8.71 -6.07
C LYS A 132 -6.55 -8.76 -5.22
N LEU A 133 -6.61 -9.39 -4.04
CA LEU A 133 -5.46 -9.66 -3.19
C LEU A 133 -4.69 -10.92 -3.62
N LYS A 134 -4.91 -11.43 -4.83
CA LYS A 134 -4.19 -12.57 -5.42
C LYS A 134 -4.36 -13.89 -4.65
N LEU A 135 -5.50 -14.09 -3.95
CA LEU A 135 -5.86 -15.39 -3.36
C LEU A 135 -6.01 -16.44 -4.47
N LYS A 136 -5.37 -17.61 -4.30
CA LYS A 136 -5.44 -18.76 -5.21
C LYS A 136 -6.06 -19.98 -4.52
N ILE A 137 -6.49 -20.96 -5.31
CA ILE A 137 -7.02 -22.23 -4.78
C ILE A 137 -5.97 -22.96 -3.94
N GLY A 138 -4.70 -22.95 -4.38
CA GLY A 138 -3.58 -23.55 -3.66
C GLY A 138 -3.41 -23.01 -2.23
N ASP A 139 -3.83 -21.77 -1.97
CA ASP A 139 -3.77 -21.16 -0.65
C ASP A 139 -4.78 -21.74 0.34
N LEU A 140 -5.82 -22.41 -0.17
CA LEU A 140 -6.94 -22.97 0.59
C LEU A 140 -6.86 -24.50 0.72
N GLU A 141 -5.84 -25.15 0.17
CA GLU A 141 -5.71 -26.61 0.20
C GLU A 141 -5.68 -27.17 1.63
N GLU A 142 -5.04 -26.44 2.55
CA GLU A 142 -4.89 -26.84 3.96
C GLU A 142 -6.13 -26.56 4.81
N TRP A 143 -7.15 -25.90 4.25
CA TRP A 143 -8.34 -25.54 5.00
C TRP A 143 -9.32 -26.72 5.03
N SER A 144 -10.14 -26.82 6.08
CA SER A 144 -11.31 -27.70 6.06
C SER A 144 -12.48 -27.05 5.32
N ASP A 145 -13.42 -27.87 4.85
CA ASP A 145 -14.62 -27.40 4.15
C ASP A 145 -15.44 -26.44 5.04
N ASP A 146 -15.56 -26.74 6.34
CA ASP A 146 -16.21 -25.86 7.31
C ASP A 146 -15.56 -24.46 7.41
N TYR A 147 -14.24 -24.35 7.21
CA TYR A 147 -13.56 -23.06 7.21
C TYR A 147 -13.82 -22.29 5.92
N VAL A 148 -13.81 -22.98 4.78
CA VAL A 148 -14.10 -22.42 3.47
C VAL A 148 -15.53 -21.89 3.43
N GLU A 149 -16.50 -22.71 3.81
CA GLU A 149 -17.91 -22.35 3.82
C GLU A 149 -18.18 -21.16 4.74
N ALA A 150 -17.60 -21.14 5.94
CA ALA A 150 -17.86 -20.04 6.86
C ALA A 150 -17.15 -18.72 6.50
N VAL A 151 -16.08 -18.73 5.70
CA VAL A 151 -15.41 -17.50 5.23
C VAL A 151 -16.10 -16.96 3.97
N PHE A 152 -16.45 -17.84 3.03
CA PHE A 152 -16.95 -17.43 1.71
C PHE A 152 -18.46 -17.62 1.53
N SER A 153 -19.13 -18.33 2.44
CA SER A 153 -20.53 -18.76 2.33
C SER A 153 -20.80 -19.56 1.05
N LEU A 154 -19.82 -20.35 0.62
CA LEU A 154 -19.83 -21.16 -0.60
C LEU A 154 -19.23 -22.54 -0.32
N GLU A 155 -19.70 -23.55 -1.04
CA GLU A 155 -19.06 -24.87 -1.00
C GLU A 155 -17.71 -24.84 -1.72
N ARG A 156 -16.76 -25.72 -1.32
CA ARG A 156 -15.41 -25.74 -1.92
C ARG A 156 -15.46 -25.93 -3.44
N HIS A 157 -16.35 -26.77 -3.94
CA HIS A 157 -16.44 -27.05 -5.37
C HIS A 157 -16.80 -25.79 -6.17
N GLU A 158 -17.80 -25.02 -5.71
CA GLU A 158 -18.21 -23.75 -6.32
C GLU A 158 -17.09 -22.72 -6.25
N LEU A 159 -16.39 -22.64 -5.11
CA LEU A 159 -15.26 -21.75 -4.92
C LEU A 159 -14.13 -22.04 -5.92
N CYS A 160 -13.81 -23.32 -6.11
CA CYS A 160 -12.82 -23.75 -7.09
C CYS A 160 -13.22 -23.35 -8.52
N ASP A 161 -14.48 -23.53 -8.89
CA ASP A 161 -14.97 -23.14 -10.22
C ASP A 161 -14.87 -21.63 -10.45
N ILE A 162 -15.24 -20.82 -9.46
CA ILE A 162 -15.14 -19.35 -9.53
C ILE A 162 -13.68 -18.90 -9.64
N LEU A 163 -12.78 -19.43 -8.80
CA LEU A 163 -11.36 -19.04 -8.81
C LEU A 163 -10.66 -19.48 -10.11
N ASN A 164 -11.01 -20.65 -10.66
CA ASN A 164 -10.48 -21.13 -11.94
C ASN A 164 -10.96 -20.30 -13.14
N SER A 165 -12.26 -19.96 -13.18
CA SER A 165 -12.83 -19.15 -14.27
C SER A 165 -12.20 -17.75 -14.39
N TYR A 166 -11.83 -17.16 -13.24
CA TYR A 166 -11.19 -15.84 -13.19
C TYR A 166 -9.72 -15.86 -13.62
N SER A 167 -9.02 -16.96 -13.33
CA SER A 167 -7.60 -17.13 -13.69
C SER A 167 -7.39 -17.12 -15.21
N VAL A 168 -8.39 -17.57 -15.98
CA VAL A 168 -8.37 -17.57 -17.45
C VAL A 168 -8.58 -16.16 -18.03
N CYS A 169 -9.37 -15.30 -17.38
CA CYS A 169 -9.65 -13.95 -17.89
C CYS A 169 -8.53 -12.93 -17.63
N THR A 170 -7.60 -13.20 -16.71
CA THR A 170 -6.57 -12.23 -16.30
C THR A 170 -5.23 -12.43 -17.03
N GLN A 171 -5.17 -13.35 -18.01
CA GLN A 171 -3.98 -13.63 -18.85
C GLN A 171 -4.05 -13.02 -20.26
N LEU A 172 -5.03 -12.15 -20.53
CA LEU A 172 -5.14 -11.33 -21.74
C LEU A 172 -4.79 -9.87 -21.45
#